data_AF-A0A8T7JX77-F1
#
_entry.id   AF-A0A8T7JX77-F1
#
_cell.length_a   1.000
_cell.length_b   1.000
_cell.length_c   1.000
_cell.angle_alpha   90.00
_cell.angle_beta   90.00
_cell.angle_gamma   90.00
#
_symmetry.space_group_name_H-M   'P 1'
#
loop_
_entity.id
_entity.type
_entity.pdbx_description
1 polymer ?
#
loop_
_entity_poly.entity_id
_entity_poly.type
_entity_poly.pdbx_seq_one_letter_code
_entity_poly.pdbx_strand_id
1 'polypeptide(L)'
;MKDDNLLWQVRHFVYAHIAETARPPRVDEAAAHFGISDTKATELYKELHNRHALFLDLDEVAIRMANPFSGIPTDFKVHANGKT
;
A
#
# COMPACT_ATOMS: atom_id res chain seq x y z
N MET A 1 17.68 10.67 -0.92
CA MET A 1 18.58 9.50 -0.88
C MET A 1 18.25 8.45 0.19
N LYS A 2 18.19 8.76 1.50
CA LYS A 2 17.70 7.79 2.51
C LYS A 2 16.16 7.64 2.53
N ASP A 3 15.43 8.75 2.45
CA ASP A 3 13.96 8.70 2.42
C ASP A 3 13.39 8.03 1.16
N ASP A 4 14.02 8.18 -0.01
CA ASP A 4 13.56 7.49 -1.23
C ASP A 4 13.69 5.97 -1.13
N ASN A 5 14.73 5.45 -0.46
CA ASN A 5 14.87 4.00 -0.30
C ASN A 5 13.72 3.44 0.56
N LEU A 6 13.43 4.09 1.69
CA LEU A 6 12.29 3.70 2.55
C LEU A 6 10.96 3.81 1.80
N LEU A 7 10.76 4.88 1.01
CA LEU A 7 9.56 5.08 0.20
C LEU A 7 9.29 3.88 -0.73
N TRP A 8 10.31 3.43 -1.46
CA TRP A 8 10.18 2.30 -2.37
C TRP A 8 10.06 0.95 -1.65
N GLN A 9 10.68 0.80 -0.48
CA GLN A 9 10.48 -0.37 0.38
C GLN A 9 9.05 -0.45 0.89
N VAL A 10 8.44 0.67 1.28
CA VAL A 10 7.04 0.75 1.69
C VAL A 10 6.13 0.35 0.53
N ARG A 11 6.42 0.81 -0.69
CA ARG A 11 5.70 0.33 -1.87
C ARG A 11 5.84 -1.18 -2.04
N HIS A 12 7.05 -1.72 -1.96
CA HIS A 12 7.24 -3.17 -2.08
C HIS A 12 6.43 -3.95 -1.01
N PHE A 13 6.46 -3.48 0.24
CA PHE A 13 5.67 -4.05 1.33
C PHE A 13 4.16 -4.05 1.03
N VAL A 14 3.60 -2.96 0.49
CA VAL A 14 2.20 -2.92 0.06
C VAL A 14 1.86 -4.06 -0.89
N TYR A 15 2.69 -4.28 -1.92
CA TYR A 15 2.44 -5.32 -2.91
C TYR A 15 2.57 -6.73 -2.33
N ALA A 16 3.59 -6.96 -1.50
CA ALA A 16 3.78 -8.23 -0.82
C ALA A 16 2.59 -8.55 0.10
N HIS A 17 2.16 -7.56 0.91
CA HIS A 17 1.04 -7.70 1.83
C HIS A 17 -0.28 -7.99 1.09
N ILE A 18 -0.53 -7.36 -0.05
CA ILE A 18 -1.71 -7.68 -0.87
C ILE A 18 -1.63 -9.12 -1.42
N ALA A 19 -0.48 -9.54 -1.95
CA ALA A 19 -0.32 -10.90 -2.48
C ALA A 19 -0.49 -11.99 -1.40
N GLU A 20 -0.12 -11.67 -0.16
CA GLU A 20 -0.21 -12.57 0.99
C GLU A 20 -1.60 -12.57 1.64
N THR A 21 -2.29 -11.42 1.70
CA THR A 21 -3.50 -11.23 2.52
C THR A 21 -4.77 -10.91 1.73
N ALA A 22 -4.66 -10.70 0.42
CA ALA A 22 -5.73 -10.24 -0.47
C ALA A 22 -6.33 -8.86 -0.11
N ARG A 23 -5.65 -8.08 0.74
CA ARG A 23 -6.04 -6.69 1.06
C ARG A 23 -4.82 -5.78 1.15
N PRO A 24 -4.96 -4.47 0.93
CA PRO A 24 -3.88 -3.54 1.22
C PRO A 24 -3.59 -3.47 2.74
N PRO A 25 -2.34 -3.17 3.13
CA PRO A 25 -2.03 -2.83 4.50
C PRO A 25 -2.60 -1.45 4.86
N ARG A 26 -3.00 -1.30 6.11
CA ARG A 26 -3.31 -0.01 6.71
C ARG A 26 -2.03 0.74 7.08
N VAL A 27 -2.16 2.05 7.36
CA VAL A 27 -1.05 2.90 7.80
C VAL A 27 -0.37 2.35 9.06
N ASP A 28 -1.13 1.93 10.06
CA ASP A 28 -0.64 1.37 11.33
C ASP A 28 0.13 0.06 11.13
N GLU A 29 -0.30 -0.78 10.18
CA GLU A 29 0.40 -2.02 9.83
C GLU A 29 1.75 -1.74 9.15
N ALA A 30 1.80 -0.75 8.24
CA ALA A 30 3.05 -0.33 7.62
C ALA A 30 3.99 0.34 8.62
N ALA A 31 3.46 1.18 9.51
CA ALA A 31 4.24 1.83 10.56
C ALA A 31 4.89 0.80 11.48
N ALA A 32 4.12 -0.19 11.94
CA ALA A 32 4.61 -1.30 12.75
C ALA A 32 5.67 -2.13 12.02
N HIS A 33 5.47 -2.45 10.74
CA HIS A 33 6.42 -3.24 9.95
C HIS A 33 7.80 -2.58 9.83
N PHE A 34 7.84 -1.26 9.64
CA PHE A 34 9.10 -0.50 9.45
C PHE A 34 9.65 0.13 10.74
N GLY A 35 8.95 0.01 11.88
CA GLY A 35 9.37 0.64 13.13
C GLY A 35 9.36 2.18 13.06
N ILE A 36 8.40 2.75 12.35
CA ILE A 36 8.22 4.21 12.19
C ILE A 36 6.90 4.66 12.79
N SER A 37 6.67 5.98 12.89
CA SER A 37 5.38 6.51 13.35
C SER A 37 4.31 6.43 12.27
N ASP A 38 3.03 6.34 12.68
CA ASP A 38 1.87 6.41 11.79
C ASP A 38 1.87 7.69 10.94
N THR A 39 2.33 8.81 11.50
CA THR A 39 2.48 10.08 10.76
C THR A 39 3.49 9.92 9.61
N LYS A 40 4.65 9.32 9.85
CA LYS A 40 5.66 9.10 8.82
C LYS A 40 5.18 8.10 7.77
N ALA A 41 4.50 7.02 8.18
CA ALA A 41 3.88 6.08 7.24
C ALA A 41 2.82 6.75 6.36
N THR A 42 1.99 7.62 6.94
CA THR A 42 1.01 8.46 6.21
C THR A 42 1.68 9.36 5.19
N GLU A 43 2.76 10.05 5.56
CA GLU A 43 3.55 10.90 4.64
C GLU A 43 4.10 10.09 3.47
N LEU A 44 4.62 8.89 3.73
CA LEU A 44 5.15 8.00 2.70
C LEU A 44 4.04 7.51 1.76
N TYR A 45 2.86 7.19 2.28
CA TYR A 45 1.69 6.83 1.45
C TYR A 45 1.27 7.99 0.55
N LYS A 46 1.19 9.21 1.10
CA LYS A 46 0.86 10.42 0.34
C LYS A 46 1.92 10.73 -0.72
N GLU A 47 3.19 10.53 -0.41
CA GLU A 47 4.28 10.71 -1.39
C GLU A 47 4.22 9.66 -2.52
N LEU A 48 3.93 8.40 -2.21
CA LEU A 48 3.70 7.37 -3.23
C LEU A 48 2.49 7.70 -4.12
N HIS A 49 1.43 8.27 -3.53
CA HIS A 49 0.28 8.78 -4.27
C HIS A 49 0.65 9.91 -5.24
N ASN A 50 1.38 10.92 -4.74
CA ASN A 50 1.82 12.05 -5.54
C ASN A 50 2.72 11.62 -6.72
N ARG A 51 3.48 10.54 -6.55
CA ARG A 51 4.31 9.94 -7.61
C ARG A 51 3.55 8.99 -8.54
N HIS A 52 2.23 8.82 -8.35
CA HIS A 52 1.39 7.84 -9.05
C HIS A 52 1.92 6.39 -8.94
N ALA A 53 2.64 6.08 -7.86
CA ALA A 53 3.20 4.76 -7.62
C ALA A 53 2.17 3.79 -7.00
N LEU A 54 1.14 4.35 -6.36
CA LEU A 54 -0.14 3.77 -5.95
C LEU A 54 -1.16 4.92 -5.81
N PHE A 55 -2.43 4.63 -5.52
CA PHE A 55 -3.47 5.64 -5.31
C PHE A 55 -4.17 5.42 -3.99
N LEU A 56 -4.39 6.51 -3.27
CA LEU A 56 -5.14 6.51 -2.02
C LEU A 56 -6.57 6.97 -2.24
N ASP A 57 -7.46 6.50 -1.39
CA ASP A 57 -8.60 7.29 -0.95
C ASP A 57 -8.06 8.34 0.03
N LEU A 58 -8.15 9.62 -0.34
CA LEU A 58 -7.52 10.70 0.42
C LEU A 58 -8.25 11.05 1.72
N ASP A 59 -9.54 10.71 1.81
CA ASP A 59 -10.33 10.98 3.01
C ASP A 59 -9.96 10.01 4.14
N GLU A 60 -9.72 8.74 3.79
CA GLU A 60 -9.36 7.67 4.73
C GLU A 60 -7.84 7.41 4.82
N VAL A 61 -7.06 7.94 3.87
CA VAL A 61 -5.64 7.57 3.64
C VAL A 61 -5.47 6.05 3.48
N ALA A 62 -6.46 5.43 2.84
CA ALA A 62 -6.47 4.00 2.55
C ALA A 62 -6.01 3.75 1.11
N ILE A 63 -5.30 2.65 0.86
CA ILE A 63 -4.85 2.32 -0.50
C ILE A 63 -6.06 1.88 -1.32
N ARG A 64 -6.44 2.71 -2.29
CA ARG A 64 -7.53 2.46 -3.23
C ARG A 64 -7.07 1.59 -4.41
N MET A 65 -5.87 1.83 -4.92
CA MET A 65 -5.28 1.07 -6.02
C MET A 65 -3.76 0.96 -5.87
N ALA A 66 -3.23 -0.25 -6.09
CA ALA A 66 -1.80 -0.50 -6.24
C ALA A 66 -1.62 -1.42 -7.46
N ASN A 67 -1.58 -0.83 -8.66
CA ASN A 67 -1.67 -1.55 -9.94
C ASN A 67 -0.75 -2.78 -9.99
N PRO A 68 -1.28 -3.99 -10.24
CA PRO A 68 -2.62 -4.29 -10.77
C PRO A 68 -3.71 -4.52 -9.72
N PHE A 69 -3.42 -4.42 -8.43
CA PHE A 69 -4.37 -4.71 -7.35
C PHE A 69 -5.33 -3.54 -7.07
N SER A 70 -6.58 -3.89 -6.77
CA SER A 70 -7.57 -2.96 -6.24
C SER A 70 -7.73 -3.13 -4.73
N GLY A 71 -7.82 -2.01 -4.01
CA GLY A 71 -8.15 -1.99 -2.59
C GLY A 71 -9.64 -2.14 -2.30
N ILE A 72 -10.47 -2.20 -3.34
CA ILE A 72 -11.91 -2.42 -3.24
C ILE A 72 -12.37 -3.53 -4.20
N PRO A 73 -13.59 -4.08 -4.01
CA PRO A 73 -14.14 -5.04 -4.95
C PRO A 73 -14.31 -4.45 -6.36
N THR A 74 -13.88 -5.19 -7.37
CA THR A 74 -14.18 -4.90 -8.77
C THR A 74 -14.82 -6.13 -9.43
N ASP A 75 -15.46 -5.95 -10.59
CA ASP A 75 -16.03 -7.05 -11.36
C ASP A 75 -14.95 -7.99 -11.94
N PHE A 76 -13.68 -7.57 -11.93
CA PHE A 76 -12.54 -8.31 -12.48
C PHE A 76 -11.75 -8.99 -11.35
N LYS A 77 -12.22 -10.16 -10.92
CA LYS A 77 -11.56 -10.96 -9.89
C LYS A 77 -10.39 -11.76 -10.45
N VAL A 78 -9.28 -11.80 -9.71
CA VAL A 78 -8.10 -12.59 -10.06
C VAL A 78 -7.96 -13.74 -9.08
N HIS A 79 -7.72 -14.95 -9.59
CA HIS A 79 -7.46 -16.11 -8.75
C HIS A 79 -5.98 -16.48 -8.87
N ALA A 80 -5.25 -16.39 -7.76
CA ALA A 80 -3.82 -16.70 -7.73
C ALA A 80 -3.44 -17.32 -6.39
N ASN A 81 -2.63 -18.38 -6.42
CA ASN A 81 -2.12 -19.06 -5.21
C ASN A 81 -3.21 -19.36 -4.16
N GLY A 82 -4.38 -19.83 -4.63
CA GLY A 82 -5.54 -20.16 -3.79
C GLY A 82 -6.28 -18.97 -3.17
N LYS A 83 -6.03 -17.74 -3.63
CA LYS A 83 -6.67 -16.51 -3.15
C LYS A 83 -7.41 -15.78 -4.27
N THR A 84 -8.40 -14.98 -3.89
CA THR A 84 -9.23 -14.13 -4.75
C THR A 84 -9.28 -12.73 -4.20
#